data_AF-A0A6M4ISP5-F1
#
_entry.id   AF-A0A6M4ISP5-F1
#
_cell.length_a   1.000
_cell.length_b   1.000
_cell.length_c   1.000
_cell.angle_alpha   90.00
_cell.angle_beta   90.00
_cell.angle_gamma   90.00
#
_symmetry.space_group_name_H-M   'P 1'
#
loop_
_entity.id
_entity.type
_entity.pdbx_description
1 polymer ?
#
loop_
_entity_poly.entity_id
_entity_poly.type
_entity_poly.pdbx_seq_one_letter_code
_entity_poly.pdbx_strand_id
1 'polypeptide(L)'
;MHRILRTLVVALVATVASTSSLAAQDFKVIVNSANPTSELSIDATSKLFLKQSAKFASGTAAQPVDLAKASAVRAAFSKAVLGRPSSAVETYWQQQIFSGKDVPPPAKASDDDVIAFVKANPGAIGYVSAGASTAGVKVIDVK
;
A
#
# COMPACT_ATOMS: atom_id res chain seq x y z
N MET A 1 6.38 -66.46 30.77
CA MET A 1 7.42 -66.54 29.73
C MET A 1 6.79 -66.17 28.39
N HIS A 2 7.46 -65.29 27.63
CA HIS A 2 7.16 -64.87 26.24
C HIS A 2 6.00 -63.86 26.12
N ARG A 3 6.09 -62.69 25.46
CA ARG A 3 7.11 -62.05 24.62
C ARG A 3 6.76 -60.55 24.55
N ILE A 4 7.78 -59.71 24.61
CA ILE A 4 7.74 -58.25 24.45
C ILE A 4 7.44 -57.94 22.97
N LEU A 5 6.50 -57.05 22.65
CA LEU A 5 6.49 -56.41 21.34
C LEU A 5 6.22 -54.90 21.48
N ARG A 6 7.30 -54.16 21.23
CA ARG A 6 7.42 -52.71 21.20
C ARG A 6 6.70 -52.19 19.96
N THR A 7 5.73 -51.29 20.12
CA THR A 7 5.23 -50.48 19.01
C THR A 7 5.54 -49.02 19.31
N LEU A 8 6.71 -48.59 18.84
CA LEU A 8 7.11 -47.19 18.76
C LEU A 8 6.24 -46.52 17.69
N VAL A 9 5.29 -45.69 18.12
CA VAL A 9 4.59 -44.77 17.22
C VAL A 9 5.52 -43.60 16.97
N VAL A 10 6.19 -43.61 15.82
CA VAL A 10 7.02 -42.50 15.34
C VAL A 10 6.07 -41.36 14.94
N ALA A 11 6.05 -40.29 15.74
CA ALA A 11 5.36 -39.05 15.41
C ALA A 11 6.18 -38.30 14.34
N LEU A 12 5.73 -38.35 13.09
CA LEU A 12 6.26 -37.56 11.99
C LEU A 12 5.73 -36.12 12.12
N VAL A 13 6.52 -35.24 12.74
CA VAL A 13 6.27 -33.80 12.75
C VAL A 13 6.59 -33.26 11.36
N ALA A 14 5.58 -33.11 10.52
CA ALA A 14 5.69 -32.38 9.26
C ALA A 14 5.69 -30.88 9.55
N THR A 15 6.88 -30.27 9.61
CA THR A 15 7.03 -28.81 9.61
C THR A 15 6.58 -28.28 8.25
N VAL A 16 5.35 -27.77 8.19
CA VAL A 16 4.87 -26.99 7.04
C VAL A 16 5.60 -25.65 7.07
N ALA A 17 6.68 -25.55 6.29
CA ALA A 17 7.29 -24.28 5.99
C ALA A 17 6.35 -23.52 5.05
N SER A 18 5.52 -22.65 5.62
CA SER A 18 4.72 -21.67 4.87
C SER A 18 5.68 -20.73 4.15
N THR A 19 6.00 -21.04 2.90
CA THR A 19 6.65 -20.09 2.00
C THR A 19 5.58 -19.10 1.56
N SER A 20 5.49 -17.98 2.27
CA SER A 20 4.72 -16.83 1.83
C SER A 20 5.31 -16.39 0.49
N SER A 21 4.67 -16.77 -0.62
CA SER A 21 4.99 -16.19 -1.91
C SER A 21 4.68 -14.69 -1.82
N LEU A 22 5.71 -13.87 -1.78
CA LEU A 22 5.58 -12.43 -2.04
C LEU A 22 5.09 -12.32 -3.49
N ALA A 23 3.78 -12.27 -3.68
CA ALA A 23 3.22 -11.86 -4.96
C ALA A 23 3.83 -10.50 -5.27
N ALA A 24 4.56 -10.41 -6.38
CA ALA A 24 5.10 -9.15 -6.84
C ALA A 24 3.95 -8.16 -6.96
N GLN A 25 3.97 -7.10 -6.16
CA GLN A 25 2.95 -6.06 -6.23
C GLN A 25 3.09 -5.37 -7.59
N ASP A 26 1.99 -5.18 -8.30
CA ASP A 26 1.96 -4.50 -9.61
C ASP A 26 2.30 -2.99 -9.52
N PHE A 27 2.55 -2.49 -8.31
CA PHE A 27 2.87 -1.11 -8.00
C PHE A 27 3.95 -0.98 -6.94
N LYS A 28 4.55 0.21 -6.86
CA LYS A 28 5.43 0.66 -5.78
C LYS A 28 4.79 1.85 -5.09
N VAL A 29 4.92 1.94 -3.76
CA VAL A 29 4.55 3.15 -3.02
C VAL A 29 5.79 4.01 -2.83
N ILE A 30 5.65 5.29 -3.13
CA ILE A 30 6.74 6.26 -3.10
C ILE A 30 6.40 7.44 -2.19
N VAL A 31 7.42 7.97 -1.55
CA VAL A 31 7.39 9.22 -0.80
C VAL A 31 8.52 10.14 -1.28
N ASN A 32 8.45 11.41 -0.90
CA ASN A 32 9.55 12.34 -1.15
C ASN A 32 10.86 11.82 -0.53
N SER A 33 12.00 12.01 -1.20
CA SER A 33 13.29 11.55 -0.69
C SER A 33 13.68 12.12 0.67
N ALA A 34 13.20 13.32 1.02
CA ALA A 34 13.44 13.96 2.32
C ALA A 34 12.48 13.47 3.42
N ASN A 35 11.41 12.76 3.07
CA ASN A 35 10.50 12.18 4.06
C ASN A 35 11.24 11.04 4.80
N PRO A 36 11.26 10.99 6.15
CA PRO A 36 12.01 9.97 6.88
C PRO A 36 11.36 8.58 6.83
N THR A 37 10.06 8.46 6.52
CA THR A 37 9.33 7.18 6.49
C THR A 37 9.95 6.20 5.49
N SER A 38 10.40 5.03 5.95
CA SER A 38 10.90 3.93 5.12
C SER A 38 9.89 2.81 4.92
N GLU A 39 8.94 2.70 5.84
CA GLU A 39 7.89 1.67 5.82
C GLU A 39 6.59 2.20 6.43
N LEU A 40 5.47 1.64 5.99
CA LEU A 40 4.15 1.85 6.55
C LEU A 40 3.39 0.54 6.63
N SER A 41 2.44 0.46 7.55
CA SER A 41 1.46 -0.63 7.50
C SER A 41 0.44 -0.39 6.37
N ILE A 42 -0.20 -1.46 5.90
CA ILE A 42 -1.35 -1.36 4.98
C ILE A 42 -2.43 -0.43 5.54
N ASP A 43 -2.80 -0.59 6.83
CA ASP A 43 -3.80 0.24 7.51
C ASP A 43 -3.38 1.72 7.58
N ALA A 44 -2.12 2.00 7.95
CA ALA A 44 -1.62 3.38 8.00
C ALA A 44 -1.65 4.01 6.60
N THR A 45 -1.19 3.29 5.59
CA THR A 45 -1.20 3.76 4.19
C THR A 45 -2.62 4.03 3.72
N SER A 46 -3.56 3.12 4.01
CA SER A 46 -4.99 3.28 3.70
C SER A 46 -5.57 4.54 4.34
N LYS A 47 -5.30 4.76 5.64
CA LYS A 47 -5.77 5.95 6.36
C LYS A 47 -5.21 7.26 5.78
N LEU A 48 -3.97 7.28 5.30
CA LEU A 48 -3.41 8.45 4.62
C LEU A 48 -4.12 8.73 3.29
N PHE A 49 -4.31 7.70 2.45
CA PHE A 49 -4.96 7.86 1.15
C PHE A 49 -6.44 8.18 1.24
N LEU A 50 -7.12 7.68 2.28
CA LEU A 50 -8.52 8.00 2.59
C LEU A 50 -8.67 9.27 3.42
N LYS A 51 -7.56 9.97 3.71
CA LYS A 51 -7.49 11.16 4.57
C LYS A 51 -8.15 10.99 5.95
N GLN A 52 -8.18 9.77 6.46
CA GLN A 52 -8.56 9.45 7.83
C GLN A 52 -7.42 9.78 8.81
N SER A 53 -6.19 9.84 8.31
CA SER A 53 -5.06 10.44 9.01
C SER A 53 -4.47 11.55 8.15
N ALA A 54 -4.25 12.73 8.76
CA ALA A 54 -3.68 13.90 8.09
C ALA A 54 -2.15 13.94 8.13
N LYS A 55 -1.50 13.04 8.89
CA LYS A 55 -0.06 13.08 9.15
C LYS A 55 0.57 11.70 9.14
N PHE A 56 1.82 11.63 8.71
CA PHE A 56 2.69 10.49 8.98
C PHE A 56 2.98 10.38 10.49
N ALA A 57 3.49 9.22 10.93
CA ALA A 57 3.93 9.03 12.31
C ALA A 57 5.04 10.02 12.74
N SER A 58 5.82 10.53 11.78
CA SER A 58 6.82 11.59 11.99
C SER A 58 6.22 12.96 12.32
N GLY A 59 4.91 13.15 12.17
CA GLY A 59 4.22 14.43 12.31
C GLY A 59 4.17 15.27 11.03
N THR A 60 4.86 14.86 9.96
CA THR A 60 4.79 15.52 8.64
C THR A 60 3.37 15.44 8.10
N ALA A 61 2.82 16.55 7.60
CA ALA A 61 1.52 16.57 6.94
C ALA A 61 1.55 15.70 5.68
N ALA A 62 0.57 14.82 5.54
CA ALA A 62 0.50 13.89 4.42
C ALA A 62 -0.26 14.51 3.24
N GLN A 63 0.33 14.37 2.05
CA GLN A 63 -0.22 14.84 0.79
C GLN A 63 -0.34 13.65 -0.17
N PRO A 64 -1.36 12.79 0.00
CA PRO A 64 -1.58 11.67 -0.91
C PRO A 64 -1.85 12.18 -2.33
N VAL A 65 -1.36 11.44 -3.33
CA VAL A 65 -1.62 11.66 -4.75
C VAL A 65 -2.00 10.34 -5.42
N ASP A 66 -3.06 10.36 -6.22
CA ASP A 66 -3.59 9.21 -6.93
C ASP A 66 -3.16 9.20 -8.41
N LEU A 67 -3.24 8.03 -9.05
CA LEU A 67 -3.28 7.94 -10.51
C LEU A 67 -4.69 8.19 -11.04
N ALA A 68 -4.80 8.46 -12.34
CA ALA A 68 -6.07 8.62 -13.03
C ALA A 68 -7.02 7.43 -12.75
N LYS A 69 -8.33 7.69 -12.68
CA LYS A 69 -9.35 6.68 -12.32
C LYS A 69 -9.29 5.40 -13.16
N ALA A 70 -8.98 5.54 -14.45
CA ALA A 70 -8.88 4.41 -15.39
C ALA A 70 -7.58 3.59 -15.26
N SER A 71 -6.66 3.97 -14.38
CA SER A 71 -5.37 3.28 -14.21
C SER A 71 -5.54 1.90 -13.59
N ALA A 72 -4.99 0.87 -14.26
CA ALA A 72 -4.90 -0.48 -13.71
C ALA A 72 -4.04 -0.51 -12.42
N VAL A 73 -3.02 0.33 -12.34
CA VAL A 73 -2.17 0.49 -11.14
C VAL A 73 -2.99 1.00 -9.96
N ARG A 74 -3.88 1.97 -10.20
CA ARG A 74 -4.84 2.45 -9.17
C ARG A 74 -5.80 1.36 -8.73
N ALA A 75 -6.29 0.55 -9.65
CA ALA A 75 -7.16 -0.58 -9.31
C ALA A 75 -6.45 -1.60 -8.41
N ALA A 76 -5.21 -1.95 -8.75
CA ALA A 76 -4.36 -2.84 -7.95
C ALA A 76 -4.09 -2.24 -6.55
N PHE A 77 -3.67 -0.97 -6.47
CA PHE A 77 -3.44 -0.27 -5.22
C PHE A 77 -4.71 -0.20 -4.35
N SER A 78 -5.86 0.16 -4.94
CA SER A 78 -7.13 0.26 -4.22
C SER A 78 -7.50 -1.07 -3.56
N LYS A 79 -7.36 -2.17 -4.30
CA LYS A 79 -7.66 -3.51 -3.79
C LYS A 79 -6.68 -3.93 -2.69
N ALA A 80 -5.38 -3.76 -2.93
CA ALA A 80 -4.33 -4.26 -2.04
C ALA A 80 -4.18 -3.43 -0.76
N VAL A 81 -4.29 -2.09 -0.87
CA VAL A 81 -4.00 -1.17 0.23
C VAL A 81 -5.27 -0.61 0.85
N LEU A 82 -6.24 -0.20 0.04
CA LEU A 82 -7.48 0.38 0.56
C LEU A 82 -8.52 -0.68 0.95
N GLY A 83 -8.30 -1.93 0.56
CA GLY A 83 -9.19 -3.06 0.84
C GLY A 83 -10.51 -3.00 0.07
N ARG A 84 -10.59 -2.23 -1.01
CA ARG A 84 -11.83 -2.03 -1.78
C ARG A 84 -11.58 -1.71 -3.26
N PRO A 85 -12.49 -2.10 -4.17
CA PRO A 85 -12.37 -1.74 -5.58
C PRO A 85 -12.47 -0.22 -5.76
N SER A 86 -11.86 0.30 -6.84
CA SER A 86 -11.82 1.75 -7.10
C SER A 86 -13.20 2.39 -7.17
N SER A 87 -14.22 1.70 -7.69
CA SER A 87 -15.61 2.17 -7.69
C SER A 87 -16.15 2.44 -6.26
N ALA A 88 -15.82 1.58 -5.30
CA ALA A 88 -16.21 1.79 -3.90
C ALA A 88 -15.41 2.92 -3.23
N VAL A 89 -14.16 3.16 -3.66
CA VAL A 89 -13.38 4.34 -3.25
C VAL A 89 -14.03 5.62 -3.80
N GLU A 90 -14.54 5.59 -5.02
CA GLU A 90 -15.27 6.72 -5.60
C GLU A 90 -16.58 7.01 -4.85
N THR A 91 -17.36 5.97 -4.52
CA THR A 91 -18.55 6.14 -3.67
C THR A 91 -18.20 6.72 -2.30
N TYR A 92 -17.09 6.26 -1.69
CA TYR A 92 -16.62 6.84 -0.42
C TYR A 92 -16.36 8.34 -0.55
N TRP A 93 -15.66 8.77 -1.60
CA TRP A 93 -15.37 10.19 -1.83
C TRP A 93 -16.61 11.00 -2.16
N GLN A 94 -17.56 10.45 -2.93
CA GLN A 94 -18.86 11.10 -3.14
C GLN A 94 -19.55 11.39 -1.80
N GLN A 95 -19.60 10.42 -0.88
CA GLN A 95 -20.17 10.62 0.46
C GLN A 95 -19.42 11.67 1.28
N GLN A 96 -18.08 11.70 1.23
CA GLN A 96 -17.30 12.75 1.92
C GLN A 96 -17.60 14.14 1.37
N ILE A 97 -17.71 14.27 0.04
CA ILE A 97 -18.02 15.53 -0.65
C ILE A 97 -19.43 15.99 -0.29
N PHE A 98 -20.44 15.12 -0.39
CA PHE A 98 -21.83 15.45 -0.06
C PHE A 98 -22.03 15.87 1.40
N SER A 99 -21.19 15.36 2.31
CA SER A 99 -21.21 15.75 3.72
C SER A 99 -20.31 16.95 4.05
N GLY A 100 -19.63 17.53 3.05
CA GLY A 100 -18.74 18.69 3.22
C GLY A 100 -17.47 18.39 4.02
N LYS A 101 -17.08 17.11 4.15
CA LYS A 101 -15.95 16.70 5.01
C LYS A 101 -14.61 16.84 4.33
N ASP A 102 -14.46 16.27 3.13
CA ASP A 102 -13.19 16.26 2.39
C ASP A 102 -13.42 15.91 0.91
N VAL A 103 -12.36 16.01 0.12
CA VAL A 103 -12.27 15.69 -1.31
C VAL A 103 -11.19 14.62 -1.54
N PRO A 104 -11.24 13.85 -2.64
CA PRO A 104 -10.21 12.87 -2.93
C PRO A 104 -8.81 13.49 -3.07
N PRO A 105 -7.75 12.68 -2.95
CA PRO A 105 -6.41 13.04 -3.41
C PRO A 105 -6.44 13.57 -4.86
N PRO A 106 -5.59 14.54 -5.22
CA PRO A 106 -5.41 14.92 -6.61
C PRO A 106 -4.99 13.70 -7.43
N ALA A 107 -5.58 13.54 -8.62
CA ALA A 107 -5.20 12.49 -9.55
C ALA A 107 -4.23 13.03 -10.61
N LYS A 108 -3.24 12.22 -10.99
CA LYS A 108 -2.25 12.50 -12.03
C LYS A 108 -2.39 11.53 -13.19
N ALA A 109 -2.04 11.98 -14.39
CA ALA A 109 -2.30 11.24 -15.62
C ALA A 109 -1.36 10.04 -15.82
N SER A 110 -0.14 10.13 -15.29
CA SER A 110 0.93 9.16 -15.50
C SER A 110 1.77 8.90 -14.24
N ASP A 111 2.57 7.83 -14.27
CA ASP A 111 3.56 7.55 -13.23
C ASP A 111 4.56 8.72 -13.09
N ASP A 112 5.02 9.28 -14.21
CA ASP A 112 5.95 10.42 -14.23
C ASP A 112 5.35 11.66 -13.55
N ASP A 113 4.07 11.93 -13.76
CA ASP A 113 3.37 13.04 -13.10
C ASP A 113 3.21 12.82 -11.59
N VAL A 114 3.00 11.57 -11.16
CA VAL A 114 2.98 11.20 -9.73
C VAL A 114 4.37 11.40 -9.14
N ILE A 115 5.42 10.91 -9.80
CA ILE A 115 6.81 11.07 -9.37
C ILE A 115 7.18 12.55 -9.27
N ALA A 116 6.84 13.35 -10.28
CA ALA A 116 7.07 14.79 -10.27
C ALA A 116 6.35 15.48 -9.10
N PHE A 117 5.10 15.10 -8.83
CA PHE A 117 4.36 15.59 -7.66
C PHE A 117 5.06 15.21 -6.36
N VAL A 118 5.48 13.95 -6.21
CA VAL A 118 6.13 13.46 -5.00
C VAL A 118 7.49 14.14 -4.77
N LYS A 119 8.27 14.38 -5.83
CA LYS A 119 9.53 15.14 -5.77
C LYS A 119 9.35 16.56 -5.26
N ALA A 120 8.31 17.24 -5.74
CA ALA A 120 8.08 18.65 -5.43
C ALA A 120 7.53 18.88 -4.01
N ASN A 121 7.02 17.84 -3.34
CA ASN A 121 6.24 17.97 -2.12
C ASN A 121 6.82 17.08 -0.99
N PRO A 122 7.47 17.63 0.04
CA PRO A 122 8.09 16.85 1.12
C PRO A 122 7.12 15.92 1.88
N GLY A 123 5.85 16.29 1.96
CA GLY A 123 4.78 15.51 2.59
C GLY A 123 4.07 14.53 1.66
N ALA A 124 4.48 14.41 0.40
CA ALA A 124 3.74 13.60 -0.56
C ALA A 124 3.98 12.09 -0.41
N ILE A 125 2.90 11.35 -0.65
CA ILE A 125 2.88 9.89 -0.82
C ILE A 125 2.07 9.55 -2.06
N GLY A 126 2.60 8.70 -2.92
CA GLY A 126 1.95 8.25 -4.14
C GLY A 126 2.27 6.80 -4.43
N TYR A 127 1.69 6.27 -5.50
CA TYR A 127 2.04 4.96 -6.03
C TYR A 127 2.20 5.02 -7.55
N VAL A 128 3.07 4.18 -8.08
CA VAL A 128 3.41 4.08 -9.50
C VAL A 128 3.51 2.62 -9.92
N SER A 129 3.51 2.34 -11.23
CA SER A 129 3.71 0.98 -11.71
C SER A 129 5.00 0.34 -11.18
N ALA A 130 5.01 -0.99 -11.04
CA ALA A 130 6.20 -1.71 -10.61
C ALA A 130 7.43 -1.45 -11.50
N GLY A 131 7.22 -1.20 -12.80
CA GLY A 131 8.28 -0.91 -13.77
C GLY A 131 8.73 0.57 -13.82
N ALA A 132 8.05 1.49 -13.15
CA ALA A 132 8.39 2.91 -13.20
C ALA A 132 9.78 3.19 -12.62
N SER A 133 10.47 4.16 -13.23
CA SER A 133 11.71 4.72 -12.69
C SER A 133 11.40 5.55 -11.45
N THR A 134 12.03 5.23 -10.32
CA THR A 134 11.83 5.95 -9.06
C THR A 134 12.99 6.89 -8.74
N ALA A 135 13.74 7.33 -9.74
CA ALA A 135 14.88 8.22 -9.56
C ALA A 135 14.44 9.54 -8.89
N GLY A 136 15.06 9.89 -7.77
CA GLY A 136 14.78 11.12 -7.02
C GLY A 136 13.52 11.08 -6.15
N VAL A 137 12.92 9.91 -5.94
CA VAL A 137 11.93 9.64 -4.89
C VAL A 137 12.38 8.43 -4.08
N LYS A 138 11.76 8.21 -2.93
CA LYS A 138 12.05 7.04 -2.09
C LYS A 138 10.90 6.05 -2.15
N VAL A 139 11.20 4.81 -2.53
CA VAL A 139 10.26 3.69 -2.41
C VAL A 139 10.19 3.26 -0.95
N ILE A 140 8.98 2.99 -0.47
CA ILE A 140 8.76 2.51 0.90
C ILE A 140 8.09 1.14 0.88
N ASP A 141 8.33 0.36 1.93
CA ASP A 141 7.65 -0.91 2.12
C ASP A 141 6.26 -0.68 2.71
N VAL A 142 5.26 -1.37 2.17
CA VAL A 142 3.89 -1.38 2.72
C VAL A 142 3.56 -2.81 3.13
N LYS A 143 3.40 -3.04 4.45
CA LYS A 143 3.30 -4.38 5.05
C LYS A 143 2.14 -4.55 6.04
#